data_AF-A0A261XVJ6-F1
#
_entry.id   AF-A0A261XVJ6-F1
#
_cell.length_a   1.000
_cell.length_b   1.000
_cell.length_c   1.000
_cell.angle_alpha   90.00
_cell.angle_beta   90.00
_cell.angle_gamma   90.00
#
_symmetry.space_group_name_H-M   'P 1'
#
loop_
_entity.id
_entity.type
_entity.pdbx_description
1 polymer ?
#
loop_
_entity_poly.entity_id
_entity_poly.type
_entity_poly.pdbx_seq_one_letter_code
_entity_poly.pdbx_strand_id
1 'polypeptide(L)'
;MAEYVYKLGSEYSVQQQVAFHNLAFQQYIVEFTLGVEELELAFNCWMGHVSYLSVYMLTAEGDLVGLARTALRGSRAWCAGFALVPEYRIKGVGKLLMQEYLRVLKQHPLVRSVQLEVFSQNIAARRLYERVGFTKNLHLEGFEFPEVSSLTVPANGDWMTELTDRIDVRLPWLQHTVDYSWQRELSTLINRGAKQFTIRRRDGTLVFAMVLVARKQETDTLSILAFAFETPPTQEELVHYLSLAAQKLERNKVDITEEPNTRGNEFSVEQQVEFQNLAFQQYITDSTITVEGFELELNAWWGHVSYLSVYMFTKEGELVAFSRTALRGSRAWCAGLAVVPEYRSKGVGKLLMAEYLRVLRTSPLVQTVQLDVYQENPGAIKLYERSGFTKNFEFSMLSLDDVASLKGYQITNTCDMEVSKEMDVRLPWLQHTIEYPWRREFHAVISRPLFQITFKNDAALVLGMILCPGLQASDTIAIFGWAFNTIPTRDELATMIYTAATTMDKRKLTIPYESDNANMSQLLCACGFKEGHRANHMVLLDLVNKD
;
A
#
# COMPACT_ATOMS: atom_id res chain seq x y z
N MET A 1 -31.52 -33.13 -6.33
CA MET A 1 -31.62 -31.66 -6.41
C MET A 1 -30.71 -31.12 -5.32
N ALA A 2 -29.89 -30.11 -5.59
CA ALA A 2 -28.99 -29.59 -4.56
C ALA A 2 -29.84 -29.00 -3.43
N GLU A 3 -29.60 -29.46 -2.19
CA GLU A 3 -30.32 -29.04 -0.97
C GLU A 3 -30.13 -27.54 -0.67
N TYR A 4 -29.15 -26.90 -1.32
CA TYR A 4 -28.75 -25.54 -1.05
C TYR A 4 -28.52 -24.74 -2.34
N VAL A 5 -28.79 -23.44 -2.26
CA VAL A 5 -28.56 -22.45 -3.31
C VAL A 5 -27.44 -21.51 -2.88
N TYR A 6 -26.53 -21.21 -3.79
CA TYR A 6 -25.41 -20.28 -3.54
C TYR A 6 -25.62 -18.97 -4.29
N LYS A 7 -25.36 -17.86 -3.59
CA LYS A 7 -25.59 -16.50 -4.05
C LYS A 7 -24.36 -15.65 -3.76
N LEU A 8 -24.07 -14.69 -4.64
CA LEU A 8 -22.93 -13.79 -4.47
C LEU A 8 -23.33 -12.53 -3.72
N GLY A 9 -22.35 -11.90 -3.05
CA GLY A 9 -22.57 -10.66 -2.31
C GLY A 9 -23.09 -9.50 -3.16
N SER A 10 -22.79 -9.49 -4.46
CA SER A 10 -23.38 -8.53 -5.41
C SER A 10 -24.90 -8.60 -5.51
N GLU A 11 -25.53 -9.69 -5.07
CA GLU A 11 -26.98 -9.89 -5.16
C GLU A 11 -27.73 -9.32 -3.95
N TYR A 12 -27.04 -8.79 -2.95
CA TYR A 12 -27.64 -8.32 -1.69
C TYR A 12 -27.24 -6.90 -1.33
N SER A 13 -28.21 -6.13 -0.82
CA SER A 13 -27.92 -4.82 -0.23
C SER A 13 -27.08 -4.96 1.04
N VAL A 14 -26.39 -3.88 1.42
CA VAL A 14 -25.60 -3.83 2.67
C VAL A 14 -26.46 -4.23 3.86
N GLN A 15 -27.71 -3.76 3.94
CA GLN A 15 -28.63 -4.07 5.03
C GLN A 15 -28.92 -5.58 5.11
N GLN A 16 -29.12 -6.23 3.97
CA GLN A 16 -29.33 -7.69 3.92
C GLN A 16 -28.05 -8.43 4.35
N GLN A 17 -26.87 -7.97 3.91
CA GLN A 17 -25.60 -8.57 4.30
C GLN A 17 -25.31 -8.44 5.81
N VAL A 18 -25.72 -7.34 6.45
CA VAL A 18 -25.66 -7.16 7.90
C VAL A 18 -26.62 -8.12 8.61
N ALA A 19 -27.86 -8.21 8.16
CA ALA A 19 -28.85 -9.12 8.75
C ALA A 19 -28.34 -10.58 8.71
N PHE A 20 -27.80 -11.00 7.56
CA PHE A 20 -27.20 -12.33 7.42
C PHE A 20 -25.99 -12.55 8.32
N HIS A 21 -25.15 -11.53 8.49
CA HIS A 21 -24.03 -11.59 9.42
C HIS A 21 -24.49 -11.82 10.84
N ASN A 22 -25.38 -10.97 11.35
CA ASN A 22 -25.85 -11.04 12.73
C ASN A 22 -26.58 -12.36 13.01
N LEU A 23 -27.25 -12.93 12.01
CA LEU A 23 -27.87 -14.25 12.11
C LEU A 23 -26.83 -15.40 12.16
N ALA A 24 -25.83 -15.37 11.27
CA ALA A 24 -24.83 -16.43 11.19
C ALA A 24 -23.86 -16.44 12.38
N PHE A 25 -23.56 -15.28 12.96
CA PHE A 25 -22.60 -15.12 14.07
C PHE A 25 -23.25 -15.20 15.47
N GLN A 26 -24.53 -15.57 15.58
CA GLN A 26 -25.16 -15.84 16.89
C GLN A 26 -24.41 -16.94 17.64
N GLN A 27 -24.24 -16.80 18.95
CA GLN A 27 -23.58 -17.81 19.80
C GLN A 27 -22.17 -18.17 19.28
N TYR A 28 -21.48 -17.22 18.65
CA TYR A 28 -20.09 -17.40 18.24
C TYR A 28 -19.16 -17.23 19.45
N ILE A 29 -17.93 -17.74 19.35
CA ILE A 29 -16.96 -17.75 20.47
C ILE A 29 -16.65 -16.33 20.97
N VAL A 30 -16.73 -15.36 20.07
CA VAL A 30 -16.65 -13.93 20.38
C VAL A 30 -17.98 -13.32 19.94
N GLU A 31 -18.64 -12.62 20.87
CA GLU A 31 -19.86 -11.89 20.55
C GLU A 31 -19.52 -10.77 19.56
N PHE A 32 -20.16 -10.82 18.40
CA PHE A 32 -19.86 -9.92 17.31
C PHE A 32 -21.15 -9.61 16.54
N THR A 33 -21.68 -8.42 16.81
CA THR A 33 -22.86 -7.87 16.13
C THR A 33 -22.38 -6.70 15.28
N LEU A 34 -22.87 -6.61 14.04
CA LEU A 34 -22.58 -5.53 13.12
C LEU A 34 -23.79 -4.63 12.90
N GLY A 35 -23.56 -3.32 12.90
CA GLY A 35 -24.43 -2.31 12.32
C GLY A 35 -24.15 -2.08 10.83
N VAL A 36 -25.05 -1.33 10.16
CA VAL A 36 -24.90 -0.94 8.75
C VAL A 36 -23.70 -0.02 8.54
N GLU A 37 -23.56 1.03 9.35
CA GLU A 37 -22.40 1.94 9.31
C GLU A 37 -21.09 1.20 9.61
N GLU A 38 -21.13 0.20 10.48
CA GLU A 38 -19.98 -0.63 10.80
C GLU A 38 -19.59 -1.52 9.63
N LEU A 39 -20.55 -2.06 8.86
CA LEU A 39 -20.23 -2.81 7.64
C LEU A 39 -19.70 -1.90 6.53
N GLU A 40 -20.33 -0.74 6.31
CA GLU A 40 -19.98 0.20 5.23
C GLU A 40 -18.64 0.88 5.45
N LEU A 41 -18.35 1.30 6.68
CA LEU A 41 -17.16 2.06 7.02
C LEU A 41 -16.14 1.19 7.76
N ALA A 42 -16.48 0.68 8.95
CA ALA A 42 -15.49 0.03 9.81
C ALA A 42 -14.99 -1.32 9.26
N PHE A 43 -15.85 -2.15 8.68
CA PHE A 43 -15.52 -3.51 8.22
C PHE A 43 -14.70 -3.47 6.93
N ASN A 44 -15.03 -2.56 6.01
CA ASN A 44 -14.20 -2.24 4.84
C ASN A 44 -12.81 -1.71 5.26
N CYS A 45 -12.76 -0.93 6.35
CA CYS A 45 -11.51 -0.44 6.90
C CYS A 45 -10.68 -1.51 7.62
N TRP A 46 -11.32 -2.46 8.32
CA TRP A 46 -10.65 -3.48 9.15
C TRP A 46 -10.22 -4.71 8.34
N MET A 47 -11.05 -5.10 7.37
CA MET A 47 -10.91 -6.36 6.64
C MET A 47 -10.65 -6.15 5.15
N GLY A 48 -10.42 -4.92 4.68
CA GLY A 48 -10.27 -4.59 3.26
C GLY A 48 -11.61 -4.49 2.54
N HIS A 49 -11.61 -4.13 1.25
CA HIS A 49 -12.84 -3.95 0.48
C HIS A 49 -13.67 -5.23 0.47
N VAL A 50 -14.84 -5.21 1.13
CA VAL A 50 -15.80 -6.31 1.07
C VAL A 50 -16.14 -6.53 -0.40
N SER A 51 -15.80 -7.72 -0.87
CA SER A 51 -15.88 -8.08 -2.26
C SER A 51 -17.26 -8.63 -2.59
N TYR A 52 -17.70 -8.32 -3.80
CA TYR A 52 -18.86 -8.95 -4.43
C TYR A 52 -18.74 -10.48 -4.53
N LEU A 53 -17.52 -11.02 -4.39
CA LEU A 53 -17.22 -12.46 -4.35
C LEU A 53 -17.52 -13.12 -2.98
N SER A 54 -18.17 -12.42 -2.05
CA SER A 54 -18.69 -13.06 -0.84
C SER A 54 -19.75 -14.09 -1.22
N VAL A 55 -19.77 -15.24 -0.55
CA VAL A 55 -20.69 -16.35 -0.86
C VAL A 55 -21.70 -16.53 0.27
N TYR A 56 -22.98 -16.59 -0.10
CA TYR A 56 -24.10 -16.86 0.78
C TYR A 56 -24.73 -18.19 0.39
N MET A 57 -24.96 -19.05 1.36
CA MET A 57 -25.60 -20.35 1.19
C MET A 57 -26.99 -20.29 1.80
N LEU A 58 -27.99 -20.66 1.00
CA LEU A 58 -29.40 -20.63 1.36
C LEU A 58 -30.03 -22.02 1.23
N THR A 59 -31.14 -22.25 1.92
CA THR A 59 -32.07 -23.35 1.63
C THR A 59 -32.79 -23.13 0.29
N ALA A 60 -33.53 -24.14 -0.18
CA ALA A 60 -34.37 -23.99 -1.36
C ALA A 60 -35.48 -22.93 -1.17
N GLU A 61 -35.92 -22.74 0.07
CA GLU A 61 -36.93 -21.78 0.50
C GLU A 61 -36.37 -20.36 0.66
N GLY A 62 -35.04 -20.19 0.62
CA GLY A 62 -34.35 -18.90 0.66
C GLY A 62 -33.83 -18.50 2.05
N ASP A 63 -33.90 -19.38 3.04
CA ASP A 63 -33.39 -19.12 4.39
C ASP A 63 -31.87 -19.22 4.43
N LEU A 64 -31.21 -18.33 5.18
CA LEU A 64 -29.76 -18.34 5.31
C LEU A 64 -29.28 -19.59 6.07
N VAL A 65 -28.35 -20.30 5.46
CA VAL A 65 -27.63 -21.43 6.07
C VAL A 65 -26.27 -20.98 6.58
N GLY A 66 -25.57 -20.14 5.80
CA GLY A 66 -24.29 -19.59 6.20
C GLY A 66 -23.68 -18.67 5.15
N LEU A 67 -22.55 -18.06 5.51
CA LEU A 67 -21.85 -17.12 4.64
C LEU A 67 -20.32 -17.24 4.78
N ALA A 68 -19.65 -16.91 3.69
CA ALA A 68 -18.21 -16.74 3.62
C ALA A 68 -17.92 -15.37 2.97
N ARG A 69 -17.45 -14.43 3.78
CA ARG A 69 -17.18 -13.06 3.36
C ARG A 69 -15.78 -12.93 2.78
N THR A 70 -15.70 -12.35 1.60
CA THR A 70 -14.43 -12.08 0.92
C THR A 70 -14.07 -10.62 1.08
N ALA A 71 -12.80 -10.37 1.37
CA ALA A 71 -12.16 -9.12 1.01
C ALA A 71 -11.02 -9.34 0.04
N LEU A 72 -10.72 -8.35 -0.79
CA LEU A 72 -9.67 -8.44 -1.82
C LEU A 72 -8.63 -7.36 -1.61
N ARG A 73 -7.35 -7.74 -1.79
CA ARG A 73 -6.21 -6.83 -1.84
C ARG A 73 -5.23 -7.31 -2.90
N GLY A 74 -5.24 -6.65 -4.06
CA GLY A 74 -4.51 -7.11 -5.23
C GLY A 74 -4.95 -8.53 -5.63
N SER A 75 -4.00 -9.45 -5.73
CA SER A 75 -4.26 -10.86 -6.05
C SER A 75 -4.57 -11.76 -4.83
N ARG A 76 -4.62 -11.19 -3.62
CA ARG A 76 -4.88 -11.93 -2.38
C ARG A 76 -6.33 -11.76 -1.94
N ALA A 77 -7.00 -12.87 -1.67
CA ALA A 77 -8.32 -12.89 -1.05
C ALA A 77 -8.19 -13.18 0.45
N TRP A 78 -9.05 -12.55 1.24
CA TRP A 78 -9.16 -12.75 2.67
C TRP A 78 -10.56 -13.24 3.03
N CYS A 79 -10.64 -14.35 3.75
CA CYS A 79 -11.90 -14.79 4.35
C CYS A 79 -12.15 -14.00 5.63
N ALA A 80 -12.77 -12.83 5.48
CA ALA A 80 -13.05 -11.86 6.54
C ALA A 80 -14.12 -12.33 7.54
N GLY A 81 -14.82 -13.40 7.22
CA GLY A 81 -15.86 -13.95 8.09
C GLY A 81 -16.40 -15.23 7.49
N PHE A 82 -16.42 -16.29 8.30
CA PHE A 82 -16.95 -17.59 7.91
C PHE A 82 -17.83 -18.10 9.02
N ALA A 83 -19.13 -18.21 8.76
CA ALA A 83 -20.08 -18.61 9.77
C ALA A 83 -21.28 -19.36 9.16
N LEU A 84 -21.84 -20.24 9.98
CA LEU A 84 -23.10 -20.92 9.73
C LEU A 84 -24.09 -20.47 10.79
N VAL A 85 -25.36 -20.34 10.39
CA VAL A 85 -26.46 -20.19 11.34
C VAL A 85 -26.43 -21.36 12.33
N PRO A 86 -26.67 -21.15 13.64
CA PRO A 86 -26.45 -22.15 14.69
C PRO A 86 -27.02 -23.55 14.37
N GLU A 87 -28.22 -23.60 13.80
CA GLU A 87 -28.93 -24.83 13.45
C GLU A 87 -28.21 -25.71 12.42
N TYR A 88 -27.32 -25.15 11.61
CA TYR A 88 -26.59 -25.84 10.54
C TYR A 88 -25.15 -26.19 10.92
N ARG A 89 -24.70 -25.85 12.13
CA ARG A 89 -23.36 -26.15 12.63
C ARG A 89 -23.20 -27.65 12.91
N ILE A 90 -21.96 -28.15 12.83
CA ILE A 90 -21.58 -29.54 13.19
C ILE A 90 -22.24 -30.62 12.29
N LYS A 91 -22.97 -30.23 11.23
CA LYS A 91 -23.61 -31.15 10.26
C LYS A 91 -22.79 -31.38 8.98
N GLY A 92 -21.53 -30.94 8.94
CA GLY A 92 -20.68 -31.02 7.74
C GLY A 92 -20.96 -29.95 6.67
N VAL A 93 -22.04 -29.17 6.81
CA VAL A 93 -22.48 -28.10 5.89
C VAL A 93 -21.38 -27.06 5.62
N GLY A 94 -20.58 -26.72 6.63
CA GLY A 94 -19.46 -25.77 6.48
C GLY A 94 -18.41 -26.20 5.45
N LYS A 95 -18.24 -27.52 5.23
CA LYS A 95 -17.36 -28.00 4.17
C LYS A 95 -17.89 -27.64 2.79
N LEU A 96 -19.20 -27.77 2.58
CA LEU A 96 -19.84 -27.42 1.30
C LEU A 96 -19.72 -25.92 1.02
N LEU A 97 -20.02 -25.08 2.02
CA LEU A 97 -19.87 -23.63 1.89
C LEU A 97 -18.42 -23.23 1.57
N MET A 98 -17.43 -23.79 2.27
CA MET A 98 -16.02 -23.47 2.03
C MET A 98 -15.53 -23.96 0.67
N GLN A 99 -15.98 -25.13 0.20
CA GLN A 99 -15.64 -25.63 -1.13
C GLN A 99 -16.20 -24.73 -2.23
N GLU A 100 -17.44 -24.27 -2.08
CA GLU A 100 -18.04 -23.33 -3.04
C GLU A 100 -17.35 -21.97 -3.01
N TYR A 101 -17.04 -21.46 -1.82
CA TYR A 101 -16.26 -20.25 -1.62
C TYR A 101 -14.92 -20.30 -2.38
N LEU A 102 -14.14 -21.38 -2.19
CA LEU A 102 -12.88 -21.56 -2.90
C LEU A 102 -13.07 -21.75 -4.41
N ARG A 103 -14.15 -22.39 -4.85
CA ARG A 103 -14.49 -22.54 -6.28
C ARG A 103 -14.71 -21.17 -6.93
N VAL A 104 -15.50 -20.30 -6.29
CA VAL A 104 -15.77 -18.92 -6.75
C VAL A 104 -14.46 -18.13 -6.85
N LEU A 105 -13.63 -18.16 -5.80
CA LEU A 105 -12.35 -17.43 -5.80
C LEU A 105 -11.37 -17.97 -6.86
N LYS A 106 -11.29 -19.28 -7.05
CA LYS A 106 -10.39 -19.90 -8.05
C LYS A 106 -10.77 -19.55 -9.49
N GLN A 107 -12.05 -19.28 -9.76
CA GLN A 107 -12.52 -18.85 -11.08
C GLN A 107 -12.26 -17.37 -11.36
N HIS A 108 -11.95 -16.57 -10.32
CA HIS A 108 -11.67 -15.16 -10.49
C HIS A 108 -10.25 -14.95 -11.07
N PRO A 109 -10.08 -14.24 -12.19
CA PRO A 109 -8.82 -14.18 -12.93
C PRO A 109 -7.66 -13.53 -12.16
N LEU A 110 -7.97 -12.70 -11.16
CA LEU A 110 -6.96 -11.98 -10.37
C LEU A 110 -6.56 -12.70 -9.06
N VAL A 111 -7.38 -13.63 -8.55
CA VAL A 111 -7.11 -14.23 -7.23
C VAL A 111 -6.05 -15.34 -7.38
N ARG A 112 -4.96 -15.20 -6.63
CA ARG A 112 -3.81 -16.12 -6.63
C ARG A 112 -3.62 -16.82 -5.29
N SER A 113 -4.06 -16.21 -4.19
CA SER A 113 -4.00 -16.82 -2.86
C SER A 113 -5.22 -16.44 -2.01
N VAL A 114 -5.53 -17.29 -1.04
CA VAL A 114 -6.62 -17.08 -0.07
C VAL A 114 -6.04 -17.24 1.33
N GLN A 115 -6.35 -16.31 2.21
CA GLN A 115 -5.87 -16.26 3.59
C GLN A 115 -7.06 -16.11 4.55
N LEU A 116 -6.88 -16.54 5.80
CA LEU A 116 -7.86 -16.38 6.88
C LEU A 116 -7.17 -16.37 8.24
N GLU A 117 -7.87 -15.80 9.23
CA GLU A 117 -7.55 -15.90 10.66
C GLU A 117 -8.55 -16.83 11.34
N VAL A 118 -8.07 -17.61 12.29
CA VAL A 118 -8.91 -18.50 13.09
C VAL A 118 -8.40 -18.52 14.52
N PHE A 119 -9.30 -18.30 15.48
CA PHE A 119 -8.96 -18.44 16.89
C PHE A 119 -8.42 -19.85 17.17
N SER A 120 -7.32 -19.93 17.92
CA SER A 120 -6.66 -21.20 18.25
C SER A 120 -7.61 -22.21 18.92
N GLN A 121 -8.57 -21.70 19.69
CA GLN A 121 -9.62 -22.43 20.39
C GLN A 121 -10.73 -22.97 19.46
N ASN A 122 -10.88 -22.44 18.24
CA ASN A 122 -11.87 -22.90 17.27
C ASN A 122 -11.36 -24.14 16.52
N ILE A 123 -11.24 -25.26 17.24
CA ILE A 123 -10.71 -26.54 16.75
C ILE A 123 -11.52 -27.04 15.54
N ALA A 124 -12.84 -26.83 15.53
CA ALA A 124 -13.71 -27.24 14.45
C ALA A 124 -13.40 -26.50 13.14
N ALA A 125 -13.28 -25.17 13.17
CA ALA A 125 -12.95 -24.37 11.99
C ALA A 125 -11.53 -24.67 11.49
N ARG A 126 -10.55 -24.81 12.39
CA ARG A 126 -9.17 -25.20 12.02
C ARG A 126 -9.14 -26.51 11.23
N ARG A 127 -9.79 -27.55 11.75
CA ARG A 127 -9.87 -28.87 11.08
C ARG A 127 -10.60 -28.79 9.74
N LEU A 128 -11.59 -27.90 9.60
CA LEU A 128 -12.26 -27.67 8.33
C LEU A 128 -11.30 -27.04 7.32
N TYR A 129 -10.61 -25.96 7.71
CA TYR A 129 -9.68 -25.24 6.84
C TYR A 129 -8.51 -26.11 6.40
N GLU A 130 -7.90 -26.88 7.31
CA GLU A 130 -6.84 -27.84 6.99
C GLU A 130 -7.32 -28.90 5.98
N ARG A 131 -8.53 -29.43 6.14
CA ARG A 131 -9.11 -30.44 5.23
C ARG A 131 -9.38 -29.93 3.81
N VAL A 132 -9.62 -28.63 3.64
CA VAL A 132 -9.85 -28.03 2.32
C VAL A 132 -8.57 -27.45 1.71
N GLY A 133 -7.42 -27.58 2.40
CA GLY A 133 -6.10 -27.28 1.85
C GLY A 133 -5.41 -26.03 2.42
N PHE A 134 -5.96 -25.37 3.44
CA PHE A 134 -5.24 -24.28 4.11
C PHE A 134 -4.10 -24.83 4.99
N THR A 135 -2.97 -24.14 4.99
CA THR A 135 -1.82 -24.41 5.85
C THR A 135 -1.62 -23.28 6.84
N LYS A 136 -1.19 -23.59 8.07
CA LYS A 136 -0.87 -22.57 9.07
C LYS A 136 0.36 -21.79 8.64
N ASN A 137 0.22 -20.47 8.47
CA ASN A 137 1.32 -19.57 8.10
C ASN A 137 1.91 -18.82 9.31
N LEU A 138 1.05 -18.25 10.16
CA LEU A 138 1.46 -17.35 11.26
C LEU A 138 0.74 -17.70 12.57
N HIS A 139 1.30 -17.27 13.69
CA HIS A 139 0.63 -17.25 14.99
C HIS A 139 0.55 -15.81 15.48
N LEU A 140 -0.66 -15.35 15.81
CA LEU A 140 -0.92 -14.03 16.36
C LEU A 140 -1.23 -14.16 17.84
N GLU A 141 -0.54 -13.38 18.66
CA GLU A 141 -0.79 -13.31 20.09
C GLU A 141 -1.40 -11.95 20.43
N GLY A 142 -2.50 -11.98 21.19
CA GLY A 142 -3.17 -10.81 21.72
C GLY A 142 -2.92 -10.71 23.21
N PHE A 143 -2.43 -9.56 23.66
CA PHE A 143 -2.22 -9.25 25.07
C PHE A 143 -3.18 -8.13 25.48
N GLU A 144 -3.79 -8.26 26.66
CA GLU A 144 -4.64 -7.23 27.25
C GLU A 144 -4.04 -6.78 28.58
N PHE A 145 -3.90 -5.46 28.74
CA PHE A 145 -3.52 -4.80 29.98
C PHE A 145 -4.74 -4.05 30.55
N PRO A 146 -5.34 -4.53 31.65
CA PRO A 146 -6.68 -4.11 32.07
C PRO A 146 -6.75 -2.78 32.84
N GLU A 147 -5.64 -2.26 33.39
CA GLU A 147 -5.65 -0.99 34.12
C GLU A 147 -4.29 -0.26 34.06
N VAL A 148 -4.10 0.55 33.02
CA VAL A 148 -2.87 1.31 32.74
C VAL A 148 -2.66 2.46 33.74
N SER A 149 -3.73 2.99 34.34
CA SER A 149 -3.70 4.06 35.35
C SER A 149 -2.97 3.69 36.64
N SER A 150 -2.81 2.39 36.91
CA SER A 150 -2.10 1.86 38.09
C SER A 150 -0.57 1.85 37.93
N LEU A 151 -0.06 2.12 36.73
CA LEU A 151 1.35 2.04 36.40
C LEU A 151 2.11 3.29 36.87
N THR A 152 3.12 3.09 37.70
CA THR A 152 4.05 4.17 38.10
C THR A 152 4.94 4.56 36.93
N VAL A 153 4.83 5.83 36.53
CA VAL A 153 5.68 6.48 35.53
C VAL A 153 7.03 6.81 36.19
N PRO A 154 8.17 6.22 35.75
CA PRO A 154 9.47 6.67 36.23
C PRO A 154 9.65 8.13 35.85
N ALA A 155 9.88 9.00 36.84
CA ALA A 155 10.38 10.33 36.56
C ALA A 155 11.85 10.17 36.17
N ASN A 156 12.14 10.10 34.87
CA ASN A 156 13.32 10.74 34.26
C ASN A 156 13.51 10.39 32.79
N GLY A 157 13.38 11.42 31.98
CA GLY A 157 14.36 11.77 30.96
C GLY A 157 13.86 12.95 30.14
N ASP A 158 14.72 13.47 29.28
CA ASP A 158 14.42 14.61 28.41
C ASP A 158 13.66 14.14 27.16
N TRP A 159 12.45 13.61 27.37
CA TRP A 159 11.60 13.03 26.34
C TRP A 159 10.54 14.02 25.84
N MET A 160 10.35 14.04 24.52
CA MET A 160 9.29 14.75 23.82
C MET A 160 8.30 13.70 23.28
N THR A 161 7.00 13.90 23.55
CA THR A 161 5.94 13.03 23.02
C THR A 161 5.14 13.74 21.95
N GLU A 162 4.78 13.02 20.89
CA GLU A 162 3.96 13.53 19.81
C GLU A 162 2.90 12.50 19.43
N LEU A 163 1.67 12.98 19.18
CA LEU A 163 0.57 12.19 18.65
C LEU A 163 0.14 12.81 17.32
N THR A 164 0.09 12.01 16.26
CA THR A 164 -0.25 12.47 14.91
C THR A 164 -1.23 11.53 14.23
N ASP A 165 -2.10 12.10 13.40
CA ASP A 165 -3.02 11.36 12.52
C ASP A 165 -2.31 10.79 11.27
N ARG A 166 -1.05 11.17 11.07
CA ARG A 166 -0.23 10.70 9.95
C ARG A 166 0.65 9.57 10.44
N ILE A 167 0.46 8.39 9.88
CA ILE A 167 1.34 7.25 10.13
C ILE A 167 2.62 7.48 9.33
N ASP A 168 3.71 7.65 10.04
CA ASP A 168 5.07 7.63 9.54
C ASP A 168 5.45 6.20 9.16
N VAL A 169 5.12 5.88 7.92
CA VAL A 169 5.50 4.66 7.21
C VAL A 169 7.02 4.45 7.08
N ARG A 170 7.84 5.42 7.49
CA ARG A 170 9.30 5.28 7.58
C ARG A 170 9.77 4.52 8.83
N LEU A 171 8.88 4.30 9.80
CA LEU A 171 9.23 3.60 11.02
C LEU A 171 9.69 2.16 10.69
N PRO A 172 10.81 1.70 11.29
CA PRO A 172 11.37 0.38 11.06
C PRO A 172 10.35 -0.76 11.03
N TRP A 173 9.33 -0.73 11.90
CA TRP A 173 8.33 -1.79 11.95
C TRP A 173 7.31 -1.83 10.83
N LEU A 174 7.10 -0.73 10.12
CA LEU A 174 6.28 -0.70 8.91
C LEU A 174 7.08 -1.09 7.66
N GLN A 175 8.40 -1.28 7.82
CA GLN A 175 9.35 -1.65 6.78
C GLN A 175 9.83 -3.11 6.89
N HIS A 176 9.25 -3.91 7.79
CA HIS A 176 9.64 -5.30 7.98
C HIS A 176 9.08 -6.23 6.91
N THR A 177 9.76 -7.38 6.78
CA THR A 177 9.49 -8.47 5.84
C THR A 177 8.79 -9.66 6.51
N VAL A 178 7.91 -9.39 7.47
CA VAL A 178 6.96 -10.42 7.91
C VAL A 178 5.71 -10.24 7.05
N ASP A 179 5.07 -11.32 6.63
CA ASP A 179 3.69 -11.25 6.15
C ASP A 179 2.87 -10.67 7.30
N TYR A 180 2.62 -9.35 7.29
CA TYR A 180 1.77 -8.74 8.30
C TYR A 180 0.43 -9.46 8.30
N SER A 181 -0.12 -9.71 9.49
CA SER A 181 -1.55 -10.01 9.57
C SER A 181 -2.33 -8.96 8.79
N TRP A 182 -3.45 -9.38 8.20
CA TRP A 182 -4.25 -8.52 7.34
C TRP A 182 -4.62 -7.19 8.01
N GLN A 183 -4.73 -7.21 9.34
CA GLN A 183 -5.08 -6.10 10.22
C GLN A 183 -3.95 -5.07 10.44
N ARG A 184 -2.69 -5.45 10.20
CA ARG A 184 -1.49 -4.61 10.39
C ARG A 184 -0.93 -4.06 9.09
N GLU A 185 -1.42 -4.52 7.95
CA GLU A 185 -1.02 -3.95 6.66
C GLU A 185 -1.41 -2.46 6.58
N LEU A 186 -0.54 -1.66 5.93
CA LEU A 186 -0.66 -0.21 5.88
C LEU A 186 -2.03 0.30 5.41
N SER A 187 -2.64 -0.34 4.41
CA SER A 187 -3.99 0.03 3.95
C SER A 187 -5.04 -0.13 5.04
N THR A 188 -4.91 -1.15 5.89
CA THR A 188 -5.81 -1.35 7.03
C THR A 188 -5.57 -0.26 8.08
N LEU A 189 -4.32 0.04 8.40
CA LEU A 189 -3.96 1.07 9.38
C LEU A 189 -4.49 2.45 9.00
N ILE A 190 -4.30 2.86 7.74
CA ILE A 190 -4.80 4.13 7.21
C ILE A 190 -6.33 4.18 7.29
N ASN A 191 -6.99 3.13 6.81
CA ASN A 191 -8.45 3.08 6.78
C ASN A 191 -9.08 3.05 8.19
N ARG A 192 -8.38 2.49 9.19
CA ARG A 192 -8.83 2.50 10.59
C ARG A 192 -8.65 3.84 11.30
N GLY A 193 -8.11 4.85 10.62
CA GLY A 193 -7.75 6.12 11.26
C GLY A 193 -6.69 5.93 12.33
N ALA A 194 -5.75 4.99 12.10
CA ALA A 194 -4.70 4.74 13.06
C ALA A 194 -3.81 5.98 13.23
N LYS A 195 -3.49 6.26 14.47
CA LYS A 195 -2.61 7.36 14.88
C LYS A 195 -1.23 6.80 15.17
N GLN A 196 -0.23 7.66 15.09
CA GLN A 196 1.10 7.34 15.57
C GLN A 196 1.40 8.15 16.81
N PHE A 197 1.90 7.46 17.83
CA PHE A 197 2.47 8.07 19.02
C PHE A 197 3.98 7.86 18.98
N THR A 198 4.75 8.93 19.16
CA THR A 198 6.21 8.89 19.19
C THR A 198 6.75 9.46 20.49
N ILE A 199 7.89 8.93 20.88
CA ILE A 199 8.70 9.39 22.00
C ILE A 199 10.12 9.62 21.46
N ARG A 200 10.57 10.86 21.52
CA ARG A 200 11.90 11.31 21.07
C ARG A 200 12.69 11.92 22.22
N ARG A 201 14.02 11.90 22.13
CA ARG A 201 14.87 12.76 22.97
C ARG A 201 14.81 14.21 22.48
N ARG A 202 15.24 15.18 23.31
CA ARG A 202 15.32 16.61 22.91
C ARG A 202 16.21 16.88 21.69
N ASP A 203 17.19 16.02 21.42
CA ASP A 203 18.03 16.08 20.22
C ASP A 203 17.34 15.56 18.95
N GLY A 204 16.10 15.08 19.06
CA GLY A 204 15.30 14.56 17.95
C GLY A 204 15.38 13.04 17.77
N THR A 205 16.26 12.34 18.49
CA THR A 205 16.44 10.88 18.36
C THR A 205 15.16 10.13 18.71
N LEU A 206 14.71 9.23 17.83
CA LEU A 206 13.54 8.38 18.07
C LEU A 206 13.89 7.30 19.09
N VAL A 207 13.21 7.29 20.23
CA VAL A 207 13.41 6.22 21.22
C VAL A 207 12.36 5.14 21.05
N PHE A 208 11.10 5.55 20.91
CA PHE A 208 9.98 4.64 20.79
C PHE A 208 8.93 5.24 19.89
N ALA A 209 8.25 4.41 19.12
CA ALA A 209 6.97 4.80 18.60
C ALA A 209 6.02 3.60 18.59
N MET A 210 4.74 3.90 18.39
CA MET A 210 3.70 2.90 18.20
C MET A 210 2.61 3.43 17.25
N VAL A 211 1.98 2.49 16.52
CA VAL A 211 0.77 2.73 15.74
C VAL A 211 -0.40 2.15 16.51
N LEU A 212 -1.41 2.98 16.72
CA LEU A 212 -2.52 2.73 17.62
C LEU A 212 -3.82 3.15 16.95
N VAL A 213 -4.87 2.38 17.23
CA VAL A 213 -6.24 2.70 16.88
C VAL A 213 -7.01 2.88 18.18
N ALA A 214 -7.53 4.08 18.39
CA ALA A 214 -8.58 4.26 19.39
C ALA A 214 -9.86 3.68 18.80
N ARG A 215 -10.37 2.59 19.38
CA ARG A 215 -11.74 2.14 19.09
C ARG A 215 -12.71 3.29 19.46
N LYS A 216 -13.82 3.43 18.72
CA LYS A 216 -14.81 4.52 18.87
C LYS A 216 -15.19 4.74 20.35
N GLN A 217 -15.71 5.94 20.63
CA GLN A 217 -15.96 6.60 21.94
C GLN A 217 -16.55 5.78 23.12
N GLU A 218 -16.90 4.51 22.95
CA GLU A 218 -17.51 3.66 23.99
C GLU A 218 -16.57 2.61 24.59
N THR A 219 -15.35 2.44 24.06
CA THR A 219 -14.40 1.48 24.62
C THR A 219 -13.23 2.19 25.32
N ASP A 220 -13.02 1.86 26.59
CA ASP A 220 -11.90 2.32 27.43
C ASP A 220 -10.53 1.72 27.01
N THR A 221 -10.44 1.13 25.82
CA THR A 221 -9.30 0.35 25.33
C THR A 221 -8.57 1.06 24.19
N LEU A 222 -7.26 1.23 24.37
CA LEU A 222 -6.31 1.62 23.35
C LEU A 222 -5.77 0.37 22.65
N SER A 223 -6.07 0.21 21.36
CA SER A 223 -5.54 -0.91 20.59
C SER A 223 -4.22 -0.55 19.93
N ILE A 224 -3.15 -1.26 20.27
CA ILE A 224 -1.81 -1.10 19.70
C ILE A 224 -1.60 -2.17 18.65
N LEU A 225 -1.44 -1.71 17.41
CA LEU A 225 -1.33 -2.59 16.25
C LEU A 225 0.12 -2.84 15.87
N ALA A 226 1.04 -1.97 16.26
CA ALA A 226 2.46 -2.16 16.06
C ALA A 226 3.29 -1.20 16.92
N PHE A 227 4.53 -1.59 17.22
CA PHE A 227 5.56 -0.74 17.80
C PHE A 227 6.92 -1.00 17.14
N ALA A 228 7.84 -0.06 17.32
CA ALA A 228 9.27 -0.26 17.24
C ALA A 228 9.96 0.82 18.02
N PHE A 229 11.22 0.51 18.17
CA PHE A 229 12.16 1.07 19.06
C PHE A 229 13.50 0.98 18.37
N GLU A 230 14.39 1.89 18.73
CA GLU A 230 15.79 1.80 18.31
C GLU A 230 16.49 0.63 19.03
N THR A 231 16.25 0.53 20.34
CA THR A 231 16.71 -0.57 21.20
C THR A 231 15.50 -1.19 21.90
N PRO A 232 15.37 -2.53 21.97
CA PRO A 232 14.27 -3.16 22.69
C PRO A 232 14.10 -2.57 24.09
N PRO A 233 12.90 -2.08 24.45
CA PRO A 233 12.68 -1.49 25.77
C PRO A 233 12.79 -2.56 26.85
N THR A 234 13.27 -2.16 28.02
CA THR A 234 13.06 -2.94 29.25
C THR A 234 11.56 -3.02 29.57
N GLN A 235 11.18 -3.97 30.44
CA GLN A 235 9.79 -4.08 30.90
C GLN A 235 9.28 -2.77 31.51
N GLU A 236 10.12 -2.07 32.29
CA GLU A 236 9.79 -0.80 32.93
C GLU A 236 9.59 0.34 31.91
N GLU A 237 10.46 0.41 30.90
CA GLU A 237 10.34 1.38 29.80
C GLU A 237 9.10 1.13 28.95
N LEU A 238 8.81 -0.12 28.61
CA LEU A 238 7.61 -0.46 27.85
C LEU A 238 6.35 -0.05 28.60
N VAL A 239 6.25 -0.41 29.89
CA VAL A 239 5.17 0.01 30.79
C VAL A 239 5.01 1.53 30.81
N HIS A 240 6.12 2.26 30.90
CA HIS A 240 6.12 3.72 30.87
C HIS A 240 5.60 4.29 29.55
N TYR A 241 6.07 3.78 28.40
CA TYR A 241 5.66 4.25 27.08
C TYR A 241 4.17 4.00 26.82
N LEU A 242 3.67 2.82 27.21
CA LEU A 242 2.25 2.48 27.13
C LEU A 242 1.40 3.42 27.99
N SER A 243 1.88 3.76 29.18
CA SER A 243 1.20 4.69 30.10
C SER A 243 1.09 6.10 29.51
N LEU A 244 2.17 6.61 28.91
CA LEU A 244 2.17 7.92 28.25
C LEU A 244 1.18 7.97 27.07
N ALA A 245 1.14 6.92 26.25
CA ALA A 245 0.21 6.84 25.11
C ALA A 245 -1.25 6.78 25.57
N ALA A 246 -1.54 5.95 26.58
CA ALA A 246 -2.87 5.79 27.15
C ALA A 246 -3.38 7.08 27.82
N GLN A 247 -2.52 7.80 28.57
CA GLN A 247 -2.83 9.11 29.14
C GLN A 247 -3.13 10.15 28.05
N LYS A 248 -2.30 10.21 27.00
CA LYS A 248 -2.47 11.16 25.89
C LYS A 248 -3.81 10.99 25.15
N LEU A 249 -4.35 9.77 25.15
CA LEU A 249 -5.59 9.40 24.47
C LEU A 249 -6.76 9.16 25.43
N GLU A 250 -6.58 9.40 26.73
CA GLU A 250 -7.59 9.20 27.77
C GLU A 250 -8.19 7.77 27.75
N ARG A 251 -7.34 6.75 27.86
CA ARG A 251 -7.72 5.32 27.89
C ARG A 251 -7.13 4.63 29.11
N ASN A 252 -7.87 3.69 29.72
CA ASN A 252 -7.37 2.92 30.89
C ASN A 252 -7.02 1.47 30.57
N LYS A 253 -7.38 0.95 29.39
CA LYS A 253 -6.98 -0.39 28.93
C LYS A 253 -6.10 -0.30 27.71
N VAL A 254 -5.19 -1.26 27.54
CA VAL A 254 -4.38 -1.42 26.33
C VAL A 254 -4.54 -2.84 25.82
N ASP A 255 -4.80 -3.01 24.54
CA ASP A 255 -4.62 -4.30 23.86
C ASP A 255 -3.45 -4.21 22.88
N ILE A 256 -2.68 -5.29 22.74
CA ILE A 256 -1.52 -5.39 21.85
C ILE A 256 -1.66 -6.65 21.02
N THR A 257 -1.48 -6.52 19.71
CA THR A 257 -1.34 -7.69 18.82
C THR A 257 0.12 -7.78 18.35
N GLU A 258 0.85 -8.81 18.79
CA GLU A 258 2.28 -8.98 18.49
C GLU A 258 2.56 -10.11 17.49
N GLU A 259 3.60 -9.90 16.65
CA GLU A 259 4.30 -10.92 15.87
C GLU A 259 5.82 -10.79 16.13
N PRO A 260 6.60 -11.88 16.11
CA PRO A 260 8.03 -11.83 16.44
C PRO A 260 8.90 -11.24 15.32
N ASN A 261 9.90 -10.47 15.74
CA ASN A 261 11.09 -9.94 15.02
C ASN A 261 10.95 -8.58 14.32
N THR A 262 11.62 -7.58 14.90
CA THR A 262 11.87 -6.26 14.31
C THR A 262 13.38 -5.99 14.23
N ARG A 263 13.93 -5.80 13.02
CA ARG A 263 15.26 -5.19 12.79
C ARG A 263 15.10 -3.96 11.91
N GLY A 264 15.57 -2.80 12.39
CA GLY A 264 15.49 -1.53 11.68
C GLY A 264 16.65 -1.25 10.74
N ASN A 265 16.52 -0.15 9.99
CA ASN A 265 17.58 0.39 9.14
C ASN A 265 18.66 1.04 10.01
N GLU A 266 19.93 0.81 9.71
CA GLU A 266 21.07 1.20 10.58
C GLU A 266 21.52 2.68 10.42
N PHE A 267 20.97 3.44 9.46
CA PHE A 267 21.40 4.81 9.14
C PHE A 267 20.27 5.85 9.25
N SER A 268 20.60 7.05 9.74
CA SER A 268 19.66 8.18 9.83
C SER A 268 19.25 8.71 8.44
N VAL A 269 18.17 9.49 8.36
CA VAL A 269 17.70 10.07 7.08
C VAL A 269 18.74 11.03 6.51
N GLU A 270 19.36 11.84 7.37
CA GLU A 270 20.40 12.80 7.01
C GLU A 270 21.59 12.09 6.38
N GLN A 271 22.04 10.98 6.97
CA GLN A 271 23.13 10.17 6.44
C GLN A 271 22.75 9.58 5.06
N GLN A 272 21.53 9.09 4.90
CA GLN A 272 21.09 8.53 3.62
C GLN A 272 20.98 9.60 2.52
N VAL A 273 20.62 10.84 2.86
CA VAL A 273 20.60 11.99 1.94
C VAL A 273 22.02 12.37 1.53
N GLU A 274 22.95 12.43 2.49
CA GLU A 274 24.36 12.69 2.23
C GLU A 274 24.94 11.66 1.26
N PHE A 275 24.71 10.37 1.53
CA PHE A 275 25.17 9.26 0.68
C PHE A 275 24.59 9.33 -0.74
N GLN A 276 23.31 9.66 -0.87
CA GLN A 276 22.68 9.85 -2.18
C GLN A 276 23.31 11.00 -2.96
N ASN A 277 23.39 12.18 -2.34
CA ASN A 277 23.92 13.36 -2.97
C ASN A 277 25.38 13.17 -3.39
N LEU A 278 26.17 12.45 -2.59
CA LEU A 278 27.55 12.08 -2.91
C LEU A 278 27.64 11.12 -4.10
N ALA A 279 26.88 10.01 -4.09
CA ALA A 279 27.02 8.98 -5.11
C ALA A 279 26.43 9.37 -6.48
N PHE A 280 25.45 10.28 -6.51
CA PHE A 280 24.81 10.78 -7.73
C PHE A 280 25.44 12.08 -8.27
N GLN A 281 26.58 12.53 -7.73
CA GLN A 281 27.32 13.63 -8.35
C GLN A 281 27.71 13.28 -9.79
N GLN A 282 27.61 14.25 -10.70
CA GLN A 282 27.99 14.08 -12.10
C GLN A 282 27.19 12.96 -12.82
N TYR A 283 25.96 12.68 -12.35
CA TYR A 283 25.05 11.76 -13.03
C TYR A 283 24.36 12.44 -14.21
N ILE A 284 23.70 11.66 -15.08
CA ILE A 284 23.07 12.14 -16.33
C ILE A 284 22.06 13.26 -16.04
N THR A 285 21.34 13.14 -14.93
CA THR A 285 20.41 14.13 -14.41
C THR A 285 20.88 14.59 -13.03
N ASP A 286 20.67 15.87 -12.73
CA ASP A 286 20.84 16.35 -11.37
C ASP A 286 19.80 15.66 -10.47
N SER A 287 20.31 14.82 -9.57
CA SER A 287 19.52 13.99 -8.65
C SER A 287 19.76 14.41 -7.20
N THR A 288 20.22 15.65 -7.00
CA THR A 288 20.43 16.22 -5.67
C THR A 288 19.09 16.34 -4.95
N ILE A 289 19.06 15.91 -3.69
CA ILE A 289 17.84 15.87 -2.89
C ILE A 289 18.09 16.49 -1.51
N THR A 290 17.10 17.19 -0.96
CA THR A 290 17.13 17.67 0.43
C THR A 290 16.59 16.59 1.37
N VAL A 291 16.70 16.79 2.69
CA VAL A 291 16.04 15.89 3.67
C VAL A 291 14.54 15.88 3.44
N GLU A 292 13.90 17.04 3.30
CA GLU A 292 12.47 17.15 3.02
C GLU A 292 12.13 16.49 1.67
N GLY A 293 12.94 16.74 0.63
CA GLY A 293 12.79 16.11 -0.67
C GLY A 293 12.93 14.59 -0.59
N PHE A 294 13.84 14.06 0.22
CA PHE A 294 14.05 12.63 0.40
C PHE A 294 12.88 11.98 1.14
N GLU A 295 12.39 12.66 2.18
CA GLU A 295 11.23 12.23 2.95
C GLU A 295 9.96 12.17 2.10
N LEU A 296 9.79 13.13 1.18
CA LEU A 296 8.60 13.28 0.33
C LEU A 296 8.71 12.54 -1.03
N GLU A 297 9.85 12.58 -1.71
CA GLU A 297 10.01 12.07 -3.08
C GLU A 297 10.45 10.60 -3.12
N LEU A 298 11.42 10.14 -2.32
CA LEU A 298 11.86 8.75 -2.39
C LEU A 298 10.81 7.78 -1.85
N ASN A 299 10.18 8.11 -0.72
CA ASN A 299 9.15 7.28 -0.11
C ASN A 299 7.87 7.22 -0.96
N ALA A 300 7.48 8.33 -1.60
CA ALA A 300 6.25 8.38 -2.39
C ALA A 300 6.42 7.88 -3.83
N TRP A 301 7.59 8.05 -4.45
CA TRP A 301 7.80 7.62 -5.85
C TRP A 301 8.30 6.20 -5.99
N TRP A 302 9.13 5.74 -5.05
CA TRP A 302 9.88 4.50 -5.21
C TRP A 302 9.53 3.45 -4.16
N GLY A 303 8.75 3.81 -3.13
CA GLY A 303 8.44 2.94 -1.99
C GLY A 303 9.49 3.07 -0.88
N HIS A 304 9.16 2.59 0.33
CA HIS A 304 10.02 2.75 1.50
C HIS A 304 11.36 2.04 1.35
N VAL A 305 12.43 2.75 1.73
CA VAL A 305 13.78 2.19 1.78
C VAL A 305 13.84 1.05 2.79
N SER A 306 13.93 -0.16 2.27
CA SER A 306 14.04 -1.40 3.04
C SER A 306 15.43 -1.53 3.67
N TYR A 307 15.49 -2.24 4.81
CA TYR A 307 16.74 -2.71 5.41
C TYR A 307 17.55 -3.65 4.50
N LEU A 308 16.95 -4.15 3.41
CA LEU A 308 17.64 -4.90 2.35
C LEU A 308 18.43 -3.98 1.40
N SER A 309 18.55 -2.70 1.70
CA SER A 309 19.47 -1.79 1.01
C SER A 309 20.92 -2.16 1.37
N VAL A 310 21.84 -2.01 0.43
CA VAL A 310 23.25 -2.38 0.63
C VAL A 310 24.09 -1.12 0.54
N TYR A 311 24.94 -0.89 1.54
CA TYR A 311 25.92 0.18 1.56
C TYR A 311 27.32 -0.43 1.60
N MET A 312 28.21 0.04 0.73
CA MET A 312 29.60 -0.40 0.66
C MET A 312 30.51 0.71 1.15
N PHE A 313 31.41 0.39 2.07
CA PHE A 313 32.38 1.31 2.64
C PHE A 313 33.82 0.82 2.42
N THR A 314 34.78 1.74 2.44
CA THR A 314 36.20 1.40 2.63
C THR A 314 36.44 0.89 4.05
N LYS A 315 37.64 0.37 4.33
CA LYS A 315 38.00 -0.05 5.70
C LYS A 315 38.06 1.12 6.67
N GLU A 316 38.29 2.31 6.12
CA GLU A 316 38.40 3.59 6.81
C GLU A 316 37.02 4.24 7.02
N GLY A 317 35.93 3.62 6.54
CA GLY A 317 34.56 4.05 6.77
C GLY A 317 34.00 5.02 5.71
N GLU A 318 34.69 5.22 4.60
CA GLU A 318 34.20 6.10 3.52
C GLU A 318 33.20 5.36 2.63
N LEU A 319 32.08 6.00 2.30
CA LEU A 319 31.09 5.42 1.39
C LEU A 319 31.69 5.27 -0.02
N VAL A 320 31.56 4.08 -0.59
CA VAL A 320 32.04 3.73 -1.93
C VAL A 320 30.87 3.62 -2.91
N ALA A 321 29.79 2.96 -2.49
CA ALA A 321 28.61 2.71 -3.33
C ALA A 321 27.41 2.30 -2.47
N PHE A 322 26.20 2.43 -3.00
CA PHE A 322 25.02 1.87 -2.37
C PHE A 322 23.96 1.42 -3.38
N SER A 323 23.13 0.46 -2.96
CA SER A 323 21.87 0.09 -3.60
C SER A 323 20.73 0.32 -2.65
N ARG A 324 19.67 0.96 -3.14
CA ARG A 324 18.45 1.24 -2.39
C ARG A 324 17.36 0.28 -2.81
N THR A 325 16.77 -0.37 -1.82
CA THR A 325 15.71 -1.35 -2.04
C THR A 325 14.40 -0.79 -1.56
N ALA A 326 13.35 -0.89 -2.35
CA ALA A 326 11.98 -0.79 -1.88
C ALA A 326 11.28 -2.13 -2.02
N LEU A 327 10.36 -2.44 -1.11
CA LEU A 327 9.63 -3.71 -1.11
C LEU A 327 8.12 -3.47 -1.28
N ARG A 328 7.48 -4.29 -2.10
CA ARG A 328 6.02 -4.38 -2.23
C ARG A 328 5.57 -5.82 -2.45
N GLY A 329 4.94 -6.41 -1.43
CA GLY A 329 4.59 -7.83 -1.46
C GLY A 329 5.84 -8.68 -1.70
N SER A 330 5.80 -9.55 -2.69
CA SER A 330 6.94 -10.39 -3.07
C SER A 330 7.92 -9.75 -4.06
N ARG A 331 7.77 -8.46 -4.36
CA ARG A 331 8.59 -7.74 -5.35
C ARG A 331 9.55 -6.78 -4.65
N ALA A 332 10.82 -6.85 -5.04
CA ALA A 332 11.83 -5.87 -4.67
C ALA A 332 12.07 -4.91 -5.82
N TRP A 333 12.20 -3.63 -5.52
CA TRP A 333 12.53 -2.59 -6.47
C TRP A 333 13.88 -1.96 -6.14
N CYS A 334 14.79 -1.91 -7.10
CA CYS A 334 16.03 -1.17 -6.96
C CYS A 334 15.76 0.32 -7.27
N ALA A 335 15.50 1.11 -6.22
CA ALA A 335 15.15 2.52 -6.29
C ALA A 335 16.36 3.43 -6.57
N GLY A 336 17.56 2.86 -6.58
CA GLY A 336 18.79 3.56 -6.90
C GLY A 336 19.98 2.64 -6.71
N LEU A 337 20.88 2.62 -7.68
CA LEU A 337 22.16 1.93 -7.59
C LEU A 337 23.23 2.92 -8.04
N ALA A 338 24.09 3.31 -7.11
CA ALA A 338 25.05 4.38 -7.35
C ALA A 338 26.42 4.05 -6.79
N VAL A 339 27.43 4.52 -7.52
CA VAL A 339 28.85 4.43 -7.15
C VAL A 339 29.39 5.84 -7.10
N VAL A 340 30.06 6.18 -6.00
CA VAL A 340 30.72 7.48 -5.79
C VAL A 340 31.69 7.73 -6.96
N PRO A 341 31.73 8.95 -7.55
CA PRO A 341 32.48 9.24 -8.79
C PRO A 341 33.91 8.67 -8.83
N GLU A 342 34.65 8.83 -7.74
CA GLU A 342 36.04 8.39 -7.58
C GLU A 342 36.22 6.87 -7.68
N TYR A 343 35.15 6.10 -7.46
CA TYR A 343 35.13 4.64 -7.44
C TYR A 343 34.47 4.03 -8.69
N ARG A 344 34.00 4.87 -9.63
CA ARG A 344 33.39 4.42 -10.90
C ARG A 344 34.42 3.75 -11.81
N SER A 345 33.95 2.89 -12.70
CA SER A 345 34.79 2.14 -13.67
C SER A 345 35.86 1.23 -13.05
N LYS A 346 35.85 1.00 -11.74
CA LYS A 346 36.76 0.10 -11.01
C LYS A 346 36.13 -1.26 -10.64
N GLY A 347 34.98 -1.60 -11.24
CA GLY A 347 34.25 -2.84 -10.96
C GLY A 347 33.35 -2.81 -9.71
N VAL A 348 33.32 -1.70 -8.98
CA VAL A 348 32.50 -1.54 -7.75
C VAL A 348 31.02 -1.80 -7.98
N GLY A 349 30.43 -1.26 -9.06
CA GLY A 349 29.01 -1.50 -9.37
C GLY A 349 28.66 -2.99 -9.58
N LYS A 350 29.61 -3.79 -10.08
CA LYS A 350 29.45 -5.25 -10.20
C LYS A 350 29.45 -5.93 -8.84
N LEU A 351 30.34 -5.52 -7.94
CA LEU A 351 30.39 -6.05 -6.57
C LEU A 351 29.11 -5.68 -5.80
N LEU A 352 28.68 -4.42 -5.91
CA LEU A 352 27.44 -3.95 -5.31
C LEU A 352 26.23 -4.75 -5.79
N MET A 353 26.08 -4.93 -7.12
CA MET A 353 24.95 -5.69 -7.66
C MET A 353 24.97 -7.16 -7.22
N ALA A 354 26.15 -7.79 -7.18
CA ALA A 354 26.28 -9.17 -6.70
C ALA A 354 25.85 -9.30 -5.23
N GLU A 355 26.29 -8.38 -4.37
CA GLU A 355 25.94 -8.37 -2.95
C GLU A 355 24.47 -8.01 -2.73
N TYR A 356 23.95 -7.05 -3.49
CA TYR A 356 22.54 -6.68 -3.49
C TYR A 356 21.64 -7.89 -3.78
N LEU A 357 21.91 -8.63 -4.87
CA LEU A 357 21.16 -9.82 -5.20
C LEU A 357 21.35 -10.95 -4.17
N ARG A 358 22.54 -11.07 -3.57
CA ARG A 358 22.79 -12.03 -2.48
C ARG A 358 21.90 -11.72 -1.27
N VAL A 359 21.84 -10.46 -0.85
CA VAL A 359 20.99 -9.98 0.27
C VAL A 359 19.51 -10.23 -0.05
N LEU A 360 19.05 -9.87 -1.24
CA LEU A 360 17.65 -10.11 -1.63
C LEU A 360 17.27 -11.60 -1.60
N ARG A 361 18.16 -12.51 -2.04
CA ARG A 361 17.91 -13.96 -1.99
C ARG A 361 17.80 -14.53 -0.58
N THR A 362 18.34 -13.85 0.44
CA THR A 362 18.15 -14.27 1.84
C THR A 362 16.75 -13.98 2.36
N SER A 363 15.99 -13.12 1.67
CA SER A 363 14.61 -12.83 2.03
C SER A 363 13.67 -13.88 1.45
N PRO A 364 12.89 -14.61 2.28
CA PRO A 364 11.91 -15.58 1.80
C PRO A 364 10.72 -14.92 1.06
N LEU A 365 10.60 -13.59 1.15
CA LEU A 365 9.52 -12.85 0.51
C LEU A 365 9.83 -12.47 -0.94
N VAL A 366 11.10 -12.23 -1.29
CA VAL A 366 11.46 -11.65 -2.58
C VAL A 366 11.46 -12.72 -3.67
N GLN A 367 10.46 -12.66 -4.55
CA GLN A 367 10.30 -13.54 -5.71
C GLN A 367 10.73 -12.86 -7.02
N THR A 368 10.64 -11.54 -7.10
CA THR A 368 11.06 -10.78 -8.28
C THR A 368 11.80 -9.52 -7.88
N VAL A 369 12.73 -9.10 -8.73
CA VAL A 369 13.48 -7.85 -8.57
C VAL A 369 13.28 -7.02 -9.81
N GLN A 370 12.92 -5.75 -9.64
CA GLN A 370 12.62 -4.82 -10.72
C GLN A 370 13.46 -3.57 -10.56
N LEU A 371 13.83 -2.94 -11.68
CA LEU A 371 14.48 -1.64 -11.67
C LEU A 371 14.17 -0.89 -12.96
N ASP A 372 14.32 0.43 -12.91
CA ASP A 372 14.30 1.26 -14.09
C ASP A 372 15.66 1.91 -14.37
N VAL A 373 15.96 2.13 -15.65
CA VAL A 373 17.22 2.73 -16.07
C VAL A 373 17.01 3.60 -17.31
N TYR A 374 17.67 4.75 -17.33
CA TYR A 374 17.73 5.63 -18.50
C TYR A 374 18.39 4.92 -19.68
N GLN A 375 17.79 5.01 -20.87
CA GLN A 375 18.36 4.43 -22.10
C GLN A 375 19.74 5.02 -22.42
N GLU A 376 19.97 6.26 -22.00
CA GLU A 376 21.24 6.99 -22.14
C GLU A 376 22.33 6.48 -21.18
N ASN A 377 22.05 5.46 -20.36
CA ASN A 377 23.01 4.80 -19.48
C ASN A 377 23.34 3.35 -19.94
N PRO A 378 24.05 3.17 -21.07
CA PRO A 378 24.37 1.85 -21.60
C PRO A 378 25.33 1.06 -20.68
N GLY A 379 26.06 1.75 -19.79
CA GLY A 379 26.91 1.12 -18.79
C GLY A 379 26.11 0.36 -17.73
N ALA A 380 25.07 1.00 -17.19
CA ALA A 380 24.17 0.38 -16.21
C ALA A 380 23.34 -0.74 -16.85
N ILE A 381 22.80 -0.54 -18.06
CA ILE A 381 22.05 -1.58 -18.79
C ILE A 381 22.88 -2.86 -18.93
N LYS A 382 24.13 -2.75 -19.42
CA LYS A 382 25.03 -3.91 -19.55
C LYS A 382 25.34 -4.59 -18.21
N LEU A 383 25.43 -3.84 -17.11
CA LEU A 383 25.61 -4.40 -15.78
C LEU A 383 24.39 -5.23 -15.37
N TYR A 384 23.18 -4.70 -15.59
CA TYR A 384 21.92 -5.37 -15.23
C TYR A 384 21.67 -6.62 -16.07
N GLU A 385 21.85 -6.55 -17.39
CA GLU A 385 21.74 -7.72 -18.28
C GLU A 385 22.71 -8.84 -17.88
N ARG A 386 23.97 -8.50 -17.58
CA ARG A 386 24.97 -9.49 -17.09
C ARG A 386 24.63 -10.07 -15.73
N SER A 387 23.79 -9.38 -14.95
CA SER A 387 23.31 -9.83 -13.64
C SER A 387 22.00 -10.64 -13.75
N GLY A 388 21.53 -10.89 -14.97
CA GLY A 388 20.37 -11.75 -15.27
C GLY A 388 19.07 -11.00 -15.50
N PHE A 389 19.05 -9.67 -15.42
CA PHE A 389 17.85 -8.89 -15.69
C PHE A 389 17.49 -8.93 -17.18
N THR A 390 16.20 -9.01 -17.46
CA THR A 390 15.63 -8.96 -18.82
C THR A 390 14.73 -7.76 -18.99
N LYS A 391 14.74 -7.18 -20.18
CA LYS A 391 13.87 -6.06 -20.52
C LYS A 391 12.40 -6.48 -20.55
N ASN A 392 11.56 -5.78 -19.79
CA ASN A 392 10.12 -6.01 -19.76
C ASN A 392 9.39 -5.02 -20.69
N PHE A 393 9.40 -3.72 -20.36
CA PHE A 393 8.76 -2.69 -21.18
C PHE A 393 9.48 -1.34 -21.16
N GLU A 394 9.10 -0.44 -22.07
CA GLU A 394 9.61 0.93 -22.17
C GLU A 394 8.50 1.95 -21.88
N PHE A 395 8.85 2.98 -21.12
CA PHE A 395 7.95 4.11 -20.88
C PHE A 395 8.67 5.44 -21.07
N SER A 396 7.91 6.45 -21.46
CA SER A 396 8.40 7.81 -21.69
C SER A 396 7.59 8.83 -20.88
N MET A 397 8.23 9.92 -20.48
CA MET A 397 7.52 11.05 -19.87
C MET A 397 7.12 12.07 -20.95
N LEU A 398 5.82 12.30 -21.09
CA LEU A 398 5.28 13.37 -21.93
C LEU A 398 5.08 14.64 -21.09
N SER A 399 5.38 15.80 -21.67
CA SER A 399 5.18 17.10 -21.06
C SER A 399 4.34 18.03 -21.94
N LEU A 400 3.49 18.83 -21.28
CA LEU A 400 2.86 20.00 -21.86
C LEU A 400 3.42 21.22 -21.12
N ASP A 401 4.20 22.03 -21.84
CA ASP A 401 4.94 23.16 -21.26
C ASP A 401 4.10 24.41 -21.03
N ASP A 402 2.92 24.48 -21.66
CA ASP A 402 1.97 25.58 -21.48
C ASP A 402 0.53 25.11 -21.67
N VAL A 403 -0.19 24.96 -20.55
CA VAL A 403 -1.62 24.63 -20.50
C VAL A 403 -2.48 25.68 -21.22
N ALA A 404 -2.04 26.95 -21.31
CA ALA A 404 -2.80 27.99 -22.00
C ALA A 404 -3.01 27.68 -23.50
N SER A 405 -2.16 26.82 -24.09
CA SER A 405 -2.35 26.31 -25.45
C SER A 405 -3.64 25.52 -25.65
N LEU A 406 -4.25 25.03 -24.56
CA LEU A 406 -5.52 24.30 -24.55
C LEU A 406 -6.74 25.23 -24.31
N LYS A 407 -6.54 26.54 -24.24
CA LYS A 407 -7.64 27.48 -24.03
C LYS A 407 -8.52 27.54 -25.28
N GLY A 408 -9.84 27.37 -25.10
CA GLY A 408 -10.84 27.59 -26.15
C GLY A 408 -11.44 26.32 -26.77
N TYR A 409 -10.95 25.12 -26.43
CA TYR A 409 -11.65 23.87 -26.74
C TYR A 409 -12.97 23.79 -25.94
N GLN A 410 -14.00 23.15 -26.52
CA GLN A 410 -15.32 23.01 -25.89
C GLN A 410 -15.74 21.55 -25.81
N ILE A 411 -16.34 21.18 -24.68
CA ILE A 411 -17.08 19.92 -24.53
C ILE A 411 -18.46 20.15 -25.14
N THR A 412 -18.87 19.31 -26.09
CA THR A 412 -20.17 19.42 -26.76
C THR A 412 -21.36 19.06 -25.86
N ASN A 413 -21.11 18.32 -24.79
CA ASN A 413 -22.09 17.92 -23.78
C ASN A 413 -21.84 18.62 -22.44
N THR A 414 -22.88 18.94 -21.69
CA THR A 414 -22.74 19.43 -20.30
C THR A 414 -22.04 18.38 -19.44
N CYS A 415 -21.06 18.82 -18.67
CA CYS A 415 -20.28 17.98 -17.78
C CYS A 415 -20.16 18.64 -16.40
N ASP A 416 -20.54 17.93 -15.35
CA ASP A 416 -20.31 18.35 -13.97
C ASP A 416 -18.88 17.98 -13.57
N MET A 417 -18.17 18.92 -12.94
CA MET A 417 -16.82 18.70 -12.42
C MET A 417 -16.83 18.70 -10.89
N GLU A 418 -16.17 17.69 -10.32
CA GLU A 418 -16.00 17.53 -8.88
C GLU A 418 -14.52 17.39 -8.56
N VAL A 419 -14.04 18.15 -7.56
CA VAL A 419 -12.66 18.08 -7.06
C VAL A 419 -12.68 17.57 -5.62
N SER A 420 -12.00 16.46 -5.36
CA SER A 420 -11.92 15.86 -4.03
C SER A 420 -10.47 15.66 -3.59
N LYS A 421 -10.22 15.91 -2.29
CA LYS A 421 -8.99 15.51 -1.59
C LYS A 421 -9.07 14.08 -1.06
N GLU A 422 -10.28 13.54 -0.94
CA GLU A 422 -10.54 12.15 -0.58
C GLU A 422 -10.70 11.33 -1.87
N MET A 423 -9.91 10.27 -2.00
CA MET A 423 -9.94 9.41 -3.19
C MET A 423 -11.16 8.48 -3.13
N ASP A 424 -12.00 8.48 -4.17
CA ASP A 424 -13.01 7.45 -4.33
C ASP A 424 -12.36 6.17 -4.87
N VAL A 425 -11.88 5.35 -3.94
CA VAL A 425 -11.24 4.05 -4.18
C VAL A 425 -12.17 3.00 -4.80
N ARG A 426 -13.47 3.30 -4.93
CA ARG A 426 -14.47 2.41 -5.55
C ARG A 426 -14.50 2.54 -7.06
N LEU A 427 -13.81 3.52 -7.65
CA LEU A 427 -13.74 3.67 -9.10
C LEU A 427 -13.17 2.38 -9.73
N PRO A 428 -13.85 1.76 -10.72
CA PRO A 428 -13.49 0.43 -11.24
C PRO A 428 -12.02 0.27 -11.66
N TRP A 429 -11.39 1.34 -12.12
CA TRP A 429 -10.02 1.34 -12.60
C TRP A 429 -8.95 1.47 -11.51
N LEU A 430 -9.27 1.92 -10.29
CA LEU A 430 -8.40 1.77 -9.11
C LEU A 430 -8.33 0.30 -8.67
N GLN A 431 -9.32 -0.50 -9.07
CA GLN A 431 -9.40 -1.94 -8.79
C GLN A 431 -8.78 -2.80 -9.92
N HIS A 432 -8.65 -2.26 -11.14
CA HIS A 432 -7.93 -2.88 -12.24
C HIS A 432 -6.42 -2.69 -12.06
N THR A 433 -5.82 -3.59 -11.29
CA THR A 433 -4.38 -3.78 -11.21
C THR A 433 -3.88 -4.47 -12.48
N ILE A 434 -3.83 -3.72 -13.59
CA ILE A 434 -2.83 -4.01 -14.63
C ILE A 434 -1.46 -3.86 -13.95
N GLU A 435 -0.49 -4.69 -14.31
CA GLU A 435 0.91 -4.56 -13.87
C GLU A 435 1.48 -3.22 -14.35
N TYR A 436 1.08 -2.14 -13.71
CA TYR A 436 1.56 -0.81 -14.05
C TYR A 436 3.03 -0.65 -13.62
N PRO A 437 3.78 0.27 -14.25
CA PRO A 437 5.04 0.73 -13.69
C PRO A 437 4.87 1.08 -12.20
N TRP A 438 5.84 0.69 -11.36
CA TRP A 438 5.82 0.78 -9.88
C TRP A 438 5.25 2.10 -9.31
N ARG A 439 5.37 3.21 -10.07
CA ARG A 439 4.93 4.57 -9.76
C ARG A 439 3.42 4.83 -9.91
N ARG A 440 2.67 3.96 -10.60
CA ARG A 440 1.21 4.12 -10.85
C ARG A 440 0.35 3.16 -10.03
N GLU A 441 0.97 2.27 -9.25
CA GLU A 441 0.24 1.39 -8.35
C GLU A 441 -0.46 2.17 -7.24
N PHE A 442 -1.65 1.69 -6.84
CA PHE A 442 -2.53 2.32 -5.87
C PHE A 442 -1.82 2.81 -4.59
N HIS A 443 -0.94 2.00 -4.02
CA HIS A 443 -0.18 2.35 -2.80
C HIS A 443 0.80 3.53 -2.99
N ALA A 444 1.42 3.68 -4.17
CA ALA A 444 2.32 4.81 -4.48
C ALA A 444 1.55 6.12 -4.65
N VAL A 445 0.31 5.98 -5.12
CA VAL A 445 -0.58 7.09 -5.45
C VAL A 445 -1.08 7.70 -4.14
N ILE A 446 -1.71 6.92 -3.25
CA ILE A 446 -2.35 7.43 -2.02
C ILE A 446 -1.40 7.99 -0.94
N SER A 447 -0.08 7.77 -1.05
CA SER A 447 0.89 8.32 -0.10
C SER A 447 1.22 9.81 -0.33
N ARG A 448 0.57 10.45 -1.32
CA ARG A 448 0.82 11.85 -1.72
C ARG A 448 -0.38 12.74 -1.44
N PRO A 449 -0.20 14.07 -1.31
CA PRO A 449 -1.30 15.00 -1.42
C PRO A 449 -1.87 14.93 -2.83
N LEU A 450 -2.95 14.16 -3.00
CA LEU A 450 -3.59 13.94 -4.28
C LEU A 450 -4.91 14.68 -4.37
N PHE A 451 -5.25 15.00 -5.62
CA PHE A 451 -6.56 15.51 -5.98
C PHE A 451 -7.15 14.56 -7.00
N GLN A 452 -8.36 14.10 -6.72
CA GLN A 452 -9.19 13.44 -7.71
C GLN A 452 -10.06 14.49 -8.36
N ILE A 453 -9.95 14.64 -9.68
CA ILE A 453 -10.90 15.44 -10.46
C ILE A 453 -11.77 14.49 -11.25
N THR A 454 -13.08 14.58 -11.04
CA THR A 454 -14.07 13.74 -11.72
C THR A 454 -14.95 14.60 -12.60
N PHE A 455 -14.99 14.27 -13.88
CA PHE A 455 -15.88 14.85 -14.87
C PHE A 455 -17.01 13.85 -15.13
N LYS A 456 -18.27 14.25 -14.94
CA LYS A 456 -19.47 13.41 -15.12
C LYS A 456 -20.40 14.06 -16.14
N ASN A 457 -20.88 13.31 -17.14
CA ASN A 457 -21.97 13.75 -18.01
C ASN A 457 -23.16 12.77 -17.98
N ASP A 458 -24.32 13.23 -18.47
CA ASP A 458 -25.58 12.45 -18.53
C ASP A 458 -25.46 11.17 -19.38
N ALA A 459 -24.43 11.09 -20.24
CA ALA A 459 -24.15 9.95 -21.12
C ALA A 459 -23.15 8.94 -20.51
N ALA A 460 -22.90 9.01 -19.19
CA ALA A 460 -22.00 8.13 -18.44
C ALA A 460 -20.50 8.26 -18.76
N LEU A 461 -20.04 9.34 -19.43
CA LEU A 461 -18.61 9.67 -19.48
C LEU A 461 -18.18 10.08 -18.06
N VAL A 462 -17.49 9.17 -17.37
CA VAL A 462 -16.76 9.47 -16.14
C VAL A 462 -15.29 9.52 -16.50
N LEU A 463 -14.71 10.73 -16.54
CA LEU A 463 -13.25 10.88 -16.48
C LEU A 463 -12.85 11.14 -15.04
N GLY A 464 -12.13 10.19 -14.43
CA GLY A 464 -11.42 10.43 -13.18
C GLY A 464 -9.95 10.67 -13.45
N MET A 465 -9.39 11.83 -13.08
CA MET A 465 -7.95 12.11 -13.13
C MET A 465 -7.39 12.17 -11.71
N ILE A 466 -6.25 11.50 -11.49
CA ILE A 466 -5.47 11.65 -10.26
C ILE A 466 -4.29 12.56 -10.52
N LEU A 467 -4.33 13.69 -9.84
CA LEU A 467 -3.34 14.75 -9.94
C LEU A 467 -2.50 14.80 -8.67
N CYS A 468 -1.19 14.85 -8.86
CA CYS A 468 -0.25 15.18 -7.79
C CYS A 468 0.37 16.55 -8.10
N PRO A 469 0.14 17.56 -7.27
CA PRO A 469 0.94 18.79 -7.32
C PRO A 469 2.40 18.40 -7.11
N GLY A 470 3.33 18.96 -7.91
CA GLY A 470 4.74 18.84 -7.60
C GLY A 470 5.02 19.33 -6.17
N LEU A 471 5.92 18.67 -5.45
CA LEU A 471 6.22 18.95 -4.04
C LEU A 471 6.98 20.27 -3.83
N GLN A 472 7.66 20.76 -4.86
CA GLN A 472 8.19 22.11 -4.88
C GLN A 472 7.09 23.09 -5.33
N ALA A 473 7.31 24.40 -5.15
CA ALA A 473 6.54 25.48 -5.76
C ALA A 473 6.67 25.49 -7.31
N SER A 474 6.59 24.31 -7.92
CA SER A 474 6.64 24.08 -9.33
C SER A 474 5.29 24.45 -9.93
N ASP A 475 5.39 25.07 -11.10
CA ASP A 475 4.26 25.37 -11.96
C ASP A 475 3.74 24.11 -12.69
N THR A 476 4.14 22.92 -12.21
CA THR A 476 3.89 21.62 -12.87
C THR A 476 3.00 20.75 -12.02
N ILE A 477 2.07 20.05 -12.68
CA ILE A 477 1.27 19.00 -12.07
C ILE A 477 1.43 17.69 -12.85
N ALA A 478 1.58 16.59 -12.13
CA ALA A 478 1.74 15.27 -12.71
C ALA A 478 0.40 14.54 -12.70
N ILE A 479 0.00 14.02 -13.87
CA ILE A 479 -1.16 13.13 -14.01
C ILE A 479 -0.66 11.71 -13.78
N PHE A 480 -1.07 11.06 -12.70
CA PHE A 480 -0.61 9.70 -12.35
C PHE A 480 -1.54 8.61 -12.88
N GLY A 481 -2.82 8.92 -12.96
CA GLY A 481 -3.85 8.00 -13.42
C GLY A 481 -4.97 8.78 -14.09
N TRP A 482 -5.58 8.12 -15.07
CA TRP A 482 -6.87 8.51 -15.59
C TRP A 482 -7.68 7.26 -15.90
N ALA A 483 -8.98 7.43 -16.05
CA ALA A 483 -9.81 6.44 -16.71
C ALA A 483 -11.02 7.10 -17.33
N PHE A 484 -11.52 6.48 -18.38
CA PHE A 484 -12.66 6.94 -19.13
C PHE A 484 -13.63 5.76 -19.29
N ASN A 485 -14.91 5.99 -19.02
CA ASN A 485 -15.94 5.03 -19.44
C ASN A 485 -16.09 4.98 -20.97
N THR A 486 -15.76 6.09 -21.64
CA THR A 486 -15.79 6.26 -23.10
C THR A 486 -14.56 7.06 -23.51
N ILE A 487 -13.84 6.67 -24.58
CA ILE A 487 -12.65 7.41 -25.01
C ILE A 487 -13.05 8.84 -25.41
N PRO A 488 -12.48 9.88 -24.78
CA PRO A 488 -12.84 11.26 -25.09
C PRO A 488 -12.31 11.66 -26.47
N THR A 489 -12.99 12.60 -27.10
CA THR A 489 -12.45 13.32 -28.25
C THR A 489 -11.27 14.21 -27.82
N ARG A 490 -10.50 14.69 -28.80
CA ARG A 490 -9.38 15.61 -28.57
C ARG A 490 -9.83 16.87 -27.82
N ASP A 491 -10.95 17.43 -28.24
CA ASP A 491 -11.47 18.69 -27.70
C ASP A 491 -11.95 18.48 -26.26
N GLU A 492 -12.65 17.37 -26.00
CA GLU A 492 -13.06 17.00 -24.64
C GLU A 492 -11.84 16.81 -23.73
N LEU A 493 -10.82 16.05 -24.17
CA LEU A 493 -9.60 15.84 -23.39
C LEU A 493 -8.87 17.16 -23.14
N ALA A 494 -8.73 18.02 -24.15
CA ALA A 494 -8.10 19.33 -24.04
C ALA A 494 -8.82 20.23 -23.02
N THR A 495 -10.16 20.30 -23.07
CA THR A 495 -10.94 21.09 -22.12
C THR A 495 -10.84 20.53 -20.70
N MET A 496 -10.90 19.21 -20.52
CA MET A 496 -10.77 18.59 -19.19
C MET A 496 -9.39 18.85 -18.58
N ILE A 497 -8.33 18.68 -19.37
CA ILE A 497 -6.95 18.96 -18.95
C ILE A 497 -6.76 20.44 -18.60
N TYR A 498 -7.25 21.35 -19.45
CA TYR A 498 -7.20 22.79 -19.20
C TYR A 498 -7.92 23.18 -17.91
N THR A 499 -9.14 22.66 -17.71
CA THR A 499 -9.96 22.94 -16.52
C THR A 499 -9.27 22.40 -15.27
N ALA A 500 -8.80 21.15 -15.30
CA ALA A 500 -8.08 20.54 -14.18
C ALA A 500 -6.83 21.34 -13.76
N ALA A 501 -5.99 21.72 -14.72
CA ALA A 501 -4.77 22.47 -14.45
C ALA A 501 -5.05 23.90 -13.96
N THR A 502 -6.05 24.59 -14.52
CA THR A 502 -6.43 25.94 -14.07
C THR A 502 -7.08 25.93 -12.69
N THR A 503 -7.91 24.93 -12.35
CA THR A 503 -8.45 24.76 -11.00
C THR A 503 -7.35 24.54 -9.95
N MET A 504 -6.23 23.94 -10.35
CA MET A 504 -5.08 23.68 -9.49
C MET A 504 -4.02 24.80 -9.49
N ASP A 505 -4.24 25.87 -10.26
CA ASP A 505 -3.28 26.97 -10.51
C ASP A 505 -1.92 26.47 -11.02
N LYS A 506 -1.93 25.70 -12.11
CA LYS A 506 -0.73 25.10 -12.72
C LYS A 506 -0.68 25.35 -14.22
N ARG A 507 0.50 25.68 -14.76
CA ARG A 507 0.70 25.96 -16.19
C ARG A 507 1.37 24.84 -16.96
N LYS A 508 1.98 23.87 -16.28
CA LYS A 508 2.66 22.73 -16.91
C LYS A 508 2.07 21.42 -16.46
N LEU A 509 2.04 20.46 -17.38
CA LEU A 509 1.59 19.10 -17.10
C LEU A 509 2.64 18.10 -17.51
N THR A 510 2.72 17.02 -16.75
CA THR A 510 3.51 15.86 -17.15
C THR A 510 2.67 14.60 -16.96
N ILE A 511 2.87 13.63 -17.84
CA ILE A 511 2.25 12.32 -17.74
C ILE A 511 3.24 11.19 -18.10
N PRO A 512 3.40 10.18 -17.24
CA PRO A 512 4.11 8.95 -17.61
C PRO A 512 3.25 8.16 -18.60
N TYR A 513 3.84 7.75 -19.71
CA TYR A 513 3.14 7.09 -20.81
C TYR A 513 3.85 5.81 -21.27
N GLU A 514 3.07 4.75 -21.47
CA GLU A 514 3.49 3.45 -22.00
C GLU A 514 3.28 3.43 -23.52
N SER A 515 4.33 3.10 -24.27
CA SER A 515 4.38 3.21 -25.74
C SER A 515 3.35 2.35 -26.50
N ASP A 516 2.73 1.37 -25.85
CA ASP A 516 1.86 0.38 -26.49
C ASP A 516 0.40 0.83 -26.70
N ASN A 517 -0.03 1.98 -26.13
CA ASN A 517 -1.38 2.52 -26.34
C ASN A 517 -1.40 3.62 -27.41
N ALA A 518 -1.25 3.22 -28.68
CA ALA A 518 -1.10 4.15 -29.82
C ALA A 518 -2.22 5.21 -29.93
N ASN A 519 -3.47 4.84 -29.61
CA ASN A 519 -4.61 5.76 -29.70
C ASN A 519 -4.52 6.92 -28.71
N MET A 520 -4.10 6.64 -27.47
CA MET A 520 -3.95 7.69 -26.45
C MET A 520 -2.71 8.56 -26.69
N SER A 521 -1.61 8.02 -27.22
CA SER A 521 -0.45 8.84 -27.63
C SER A 521 -0.84 9.85 -28.70
N GLN A 522 -1.53 9.39 -29.75
CA GLN A 522 -2.00 10.27 -30.81
C GLN A 522 -2.90 11.38 -30.26
N LEU A 523 -3.78 11.04 -29.33
CA LEU A 523 -4.67 12.01 -28.69
C LEU A 523 -3.91 13.04 -27.84
N LEU A 524 -2.93 12.61 -27.03
CA LEU A 524 -2.10 13.49 -26.21
C LEU A 524 -1.22 14.41 -27.07
N CYS A 525 -0.58 13.86 -28.09
CA CYS A 525 0.20 14.62 -29.06
C CYS A 525 -0.70 15.63 -29.80
N ALA A 526 -1.94 15.27 -30.12
CA ALA A 526 -2.93 16.20 -30.69
C ALA A 526 -3.33 17.32 -29.70
N CYS A 527 -3.27 17.07 -28.40
CA CYS A 527 -3.38 18.08 -27.34
C CYS A 527 -2.07 18.84 -27.08
N GLY A 528 -1.02 18.63 -27.89
CA GLY A 528 0.23 19.40 -27.79
C GLY A 528 1.24 18.88 -26.76
N PHE A 529 1.00 17.71 -26.15
CA PHE A 529 2.03 17.03 -25.37
C PHE A 529 3.20 16.63 -26.27
N LYS A 530 4.42 16.74 -25.74
CA LYS A 530 5.66 16.37 -26.43
C LYS A 530 6.49 15.45 -25.54
N GLU A 531 7.35 14.65 -26.14
CA GLU A 531 8.42 13.97 -25.40
C GLU A 531 9.37 15.02 -24.82
N GLY A 532 9.55 15.00 -23.50
CA GLY A 532 10.35 16.04 -22.83
C GLY A 532 11.83 15.94 -23.19
N HIS A 533 12.51 17.09 -23.33
CA HIS A 533 13.85 17.23 -23.91
C HIS A 533 15.05 16.69 -23.10
N ARG A 534 14.89 15.97 -21.98
CA ARG A 534 16.02 15.38 -21.22
C ARG A 534 15.65 14.05 -20.57
N ALA A 535 16.41 12.99 -20.89
CA ALA A 535 16.46 11.70 -20.19
C ALA A 535 15.09 11.19 -19.73
N ASN A 536 14.17 11.00 -20.66
CA ASN A 536 12.79 10.60 -20.36
C ASN A 536 12.44 9.20 -20.85
N HIS A 537 13.35 8.49 -21.52
CA HIS A 537 13.14 7.11 -21.95
C HIS A 537 13.72 6.15 -20.92
N MET A 538 12.83 5.44 -20.25
CA MET A 538 13.19 4.51 -19.20
C MET A 538 12.84 3.10 -19.61
N VAL A 539 13.73 2.17 -19.30
CA VAL A 539 13.54 0.74 -19.52
C VAL A 539 13.28 0.09 -18.19
N LEU A 540 12.14 -0.59 -18.06
CA LEU A 540 11.92 -1.50 -16.95
C LEU A 540 12.63 -2.82 -17.21
N LEU A 541 13.47 -3.22 -16.25
CA LEU A 541 14.15 -4.50 -16.26
C LEU A 541 13.65 -5.37 -15.09
N ASP A 542 13.36 -6.62 -15.38
CA ASP A 542 12.91 -7.61 -14.41
C ASP A 542 13.91 -8.75 -14.26
N LEU A 543 14.06 -9.22 -13.03
CA LEU A 543 14.71 -10.46 -12.68
C LEU A 543 13.70 -11.31 -11.90
N VAL A 544 13.23 -12.38 -12.54
CA VAL A 544 12.36 -13.37 -11.89
C VAL A 544 13.25 -14.42 -11.24
N ASN A 545 13.01 -14.73 -9.97
CA ASN A 545 13.66 -15.86 -9.32
C ASN A 545 13.15 -17.15 -9.98
N LYS A 546 13.91 -17.64 -10.98
CA LYS A 546 13.78 -19.01 -11.48
C LYS A 546 14.65 -19.85 -10.55
N ASP A 547 14.03 -20.82 -9.89
CA ASP A 547 14.61 -21.75 -8.92
C ASP A 547 16.14 -21.95 -8.99
#